data_AF-A0A956M2J9-F1
#
_entry.id   AF-A0A956M2J9-F1
#
_cell.length_a   1.000
_cell.length_b   1.000
_cell.length_c   1.000
_cell.angle_alpha   90.00
_cell.angle_beta   90.00
_cell.angle_gamma   90.00
#
_symmetry.space_group_name_H-M   'P 1'
#
loop_
_entity.id
_entity.type
_entity.pdbx_description
1 polymer ?
#
loop_
_entity_poly.entity_id
_entity_poly.type
_entity_poly.pdbx_seq_one_letter_code
_entity_poly.pdbx_strand_id
1 'polypeptide(L)'
;GCRFVHKAPVRAVVILDWNRRRSDPVRFEQIDPYDRRDLLEALMKSPGVFYETPDRTIPAQPVLARPHEYLPILRHVPVIEAVGGVDFDRAATHCMEILGRKSRPARPPGRTDPGTGPRILFLSGGSGLREVSRILPAYTHNSIHLITPFDSGGSSAEIRRAFEMPSVGDLRNRILALADLDSPISTGLAGILSHRLPPEARPLDLDAELGAIIRGVHPICSGLDEESRSIRDRLRIFREISMGLGFDLRHASIGNLVLTTVYLTEGRTLRPAIDFLMAQVGARGTVVPSSDGIGDLVADLEDGSEITGQHRITAKSGAPLPSRIRRLRLNGASPISIGIEARQAIESADLIVFPMGSFFTSVVANLLPEGMAQSLRDRETRRVYVPNTGRDPEEAGWALPDRLALLRELSGCPIHTVLLHQDPGVYPYPPDTDAITQMGAKVETHDLVGSSGRIDPGALLTALGI
;
A
#
# COMPACT_ATOMS: atom_id res chain seq x y z
N GLY A 1 -5.49 -27.41 -29.03
CA GLY A 1 -6.74 -26.62 -28.97
C GLY A 1 -6.51 -25.38 -28.14
N CYS A 2 -6.97 -24.21 -28.59
CA CYS A 2 -6.81 -22.92 -27.88
C CYS A 2 -7.15 -23.06 -26.39
N ARG A 3 -6.17 -22.78 -25.51
CA ARG A 3 -6.29 -22.90 -24.04
C ARG A 3 -7.02 -21.72 -23.38
N PHE A 4 -7.39 -20.69 -24.14
CA PHE A 4 -8.16 -19.55 -23.66
C PHE A 4 -9.13 -19.07 -24.74
N VAL A 5 -10.39 -18.81 -24.36
CA VAL A 5 -11.37 -18.07 -25.16
C VAL A 5 -11.98 -17.03 -24.22
N HIS A 6 -11.36 -15.85 -24.14
CA HIS A 6 -11.92 -14.72 -23.41
C HIS A 6 -12.82 -13.95 -24.37
N LYS A 7 -14.14 -14.06 -24.22
CA LYS A 7 -15.12 -13.23 -24.94
C LYS A 7 -15.60 -12.14 -24.00
N ALA A 8 -15.25 -10.89 -24.28
CA ALA A 8 -15.78 -9.73 -23.59
C ALA A 8 -16.52 -8.84 -24.61
N PRO A 9 -17.69 -8.29 -24.27
CA PRO A 9 -18.37 -7.35 -25.15
C PRO A 9 -17.53 -6.07 -25.27
N VAL A 10 -17.31 -5.61 -26.51
CA VAL A 10 -16.70 -4.30 -26.78
C VAL A 10 -17.75 -3.23 -26.49
N ARG A 11 -17.47 -2.32 -25.54
CA ARG A 11 -18.42 -1.30 -25.10
C ARG A 11 -18.32 0.01 -25.90
N ALA A 12 -17.13 0.32 -26.40
CA ALA A 12 -16.87 1.39 -27.35
C ALA A 12 -15.52 1.15 -28.04
N VAL A 13 -15.28 1.81 -29.17
CA VAL A 13 -13.98 1.94 -29.83
C VAL A 13 -13.56 3.40 -29.73
N VAL A 14 -12.39 3.67 -29.17
CA VAL A 14 -11.83 5.03 -29.09
C VAL A 14 -10.69 5.16 -30.08
N ILE A 15 -10.81 6.08 -31.04
CA ILE A 15 -9.80 6.38 -32.06
C ILE A 15 -9.06 7.66 -31.64
N LEU A 16 -7.73 7.57 -31.56
CA LEU A 16 -6.88 8.69 -31.16
C LEU A 16 -6.48 9.52 -32.40
N ASP A 17 -7.31 10.50 -32.77
CA ASP A 17 -7.03 11.45 -33.85
C ASP A 17 -6.27 12.68 -33.32
N TRP A 18 -5.04 12.45 -32.91
CA TRP A 18 -4.22 13.46 -32.23
C TRP A 18 -3.29 14.23 -33.14
N ASN A 19 -3.08 15.50 -32.80
CA ASN A 19 -2.09 16.35 -33.43
C ASN A 19 -1.01 16.77 -32.42
N ARG A 20 0.21 16.22 -32.57
CA ARG A 20 1.37 16.53 -31.72
C ARG A 20 1.79 18.00 -31.71
N ARG A 21 1.36 18.79 -32.70
CA ARG A 21 1.69 20.22 -32.81
C ARG A 21 0.63 21.14 -32.20
N ARG A 22 -0.52 20.59 -31.78
CA ARG A 22 -1.55 21.35 -31.09
C ARG A 22 -1.41 21.20 -29.58
N SER A 23 -1.70 22.28 -28.87
CA SER A 23 -1.75 22.34 -27.40
C SER A 23 -3.18 22.47 -26.87
N ASP A 24 -4.19 22.29 -27.73
CA ASP A 24 -5.58 22.36 -27.30
C ASP A 24 -5.95 21.09 -26.49
N PRO A 25 -6.81 21.22 -25.46
CA PRO A 25 -7.24 20.08 -24.66
C PRO A 25 -7.92 19.03 -25.53
N VAL A 26 -7.60 17.75 -25.30
CA VAL A 26 -8.27 16.64 -26.01
C VAL A 26 -9.78 16.68 -25.77
N ARG A 27 -10.57 16.43 -26.80
CA ARG A 27 -12.04 16.34 -26.74
C ARG A 27 -12.47 14.98 -27.27
N PHE A 28 -13.57 14.46 -26.72
CA PHE A 28 -14.13 13.17 -27.12
C PHE A 28 -15.48 13.39 -27.76
N GLU A 29 -15.62 12.95 -29.00
CA GLU A 29 -16.85 13.09 -29.77
C GLU A 29 -17.27 11.72 -30.27
N GLN A 30 -18.54 11.35 -30.03
CA GLN A 30 -19.09 10.15 -30.63
C GLN A 30 -19.36 10.45 -32.11
N ILE A 31 -18.80 9.63 -33.00
CA ILE A 31 -18.86 9.81 -34.45
C ILE A 31 -19.62 8.66 -35.11
N ASP A 32 -20.17 8.93 -36.29
CA ASP A 32 -20.64 7.89 -37.20
C ASP A 32 -19.47 7.42 -38.09
N PRO A 33 -19.07 6.14 -38.03
CA PRO A 33 -18.02 5.60 -38.89
C PRO A 33 -18.32 5.70 -40.40
N TYR A 34 -19.60 5.80 -40.78
CA TYR A 34 -20.00 5.99 -42.19
C TYR A 34 -19.63 7.38 -42.72
N ASP A 35 -19.60 8.38 -41.84
CA ASP A 35 -19.26 9.78 -42.14
C ASP A 35 -17.75 10.05 -41.99
N ARG A 36 -17.08 9.40 -41.02
CA ARG A 36 -15.64 9.53 -40.74
C ARG A 36 -14.81 8.34 -41.22
N ARG A 37 -14.94 8.01 -42.51
CA ARG A 37 -14.24 6.86 -43.12
C ARG A 37 -12.72 7.00 -43.11
N ASP A 38 -12.22 8.23 -43.09
CA ASP A 38 -10.81 8.57 -42.96
C ASP A 38 -10.17 7.95 -41.71
N LEU A 39 -10.93 7.80 -40.63
CA LEU A 39 -10.44 7.23 -39.37
C LEU A 39 -10.39 5.70 -39.35
N LEU A 40 -11.03 5.02 -40.30
CA LEU A 40 -11.05 3.55 -40.35
C LEU A 40 -9.65 2.96 -40.56
N GLU A 41 -8.74 3.70 -41.18
CA GLU A 41 -7.32 3.30 -41.32
C GLU A 41 -6.65 3.01 -39.98
N ALA A 42 -7.09 3.65 -38.88
CA ALA A 42 -6.56 3.37 -37.54
C ALA A 42 -6.88 1.95 -37.05
N LEU A 43 -7.99 1.37 -37.51
CA LEU A 43 -8.50 0.06 -37.09
C LEU A 43 -8.11 -1.06 -38.06
N MET A 44 -7.92 -0.74 -39.33
CA MET A 44 -7.73 -1.67 -40.44
C MET A 44 -6.27 -2.14 -40.64
N LYS A 45 -5.35 -1.79 -39.72
CA LYS A 45 -3.93 -2.18 -39.76
C LYS A 45 -3.75 -3.55 -39.13
N SER A 46 -2.99 -4.47 -39.73
CA SER A 46 -2.68 -5.77 -39.10
C SER A 46 -1.76 -5.61 -37.87
N PRO A 47 -1.98 -6.33 -36.76
CA PRO A 47 -3.04 -7.31 -36.47
C PRO A 47 -4.24 -6.66 -35.72
N GLY A 48 -4.88 -5.67 -36.33
CA GLY A 48 -5.85 -4.77 -35.70
C GLY A 48 -7.04 -5.46 -35.07
N VAL A 49 -7.84 -4.69 -34.33
CA VAL A 49 -8.86 -5.15 -33.38
C VAL A 49 -9.93 -6.10 -33.99
N PHE A 50 -10.06 -6.13 -35.32
CA PHE A 50 -11.03 -6.96 -36.06
C PHE A 50 -10.38 -7.91 -37.09
N TYR A 51 -9.10 -8.23 -36.91
CA TYR A 51 -8.35 -9.08 -37.84
C TYR A 51 -8.31 -10.55 -37.36
N GLU A 52 -9.07 -11.45 -37.99
CA GLU A 52 -8.99 -12.91 -37.79
C GLU A 52 -8.80 -13.61 -39.14
N THR A 53 -7.74 -14.41 -39.30
CA THR A 53 -7.59 -15.25 -40.49
C THR A 53 -8.35 -16.56 -40.32
N PRO A 54 -8.81 -17.20 -41.42
CA PRO A 54 -9.55 -18.46 -41.36
C PRO A 54 -8.82 -19.60 -40.64
N ASP A 55 -7.49 -19.56 -40.62
CA ASP A 55 -6.58 -20.54 -40.02
C ASP A 55 -5.94 -20.05 -38.70
N ARG A 56 -6.30 -18.84 -38.23
CA ARG A 56 -5.73 -18.15 -37.06
C ARG A 56 -4.21 -17.94 -37.12
N THR A 57 -3.60 -17.95 -38.31
CA THR A 57 -2.19 -17.58 -38.52
C THR A 57 -2.06 -16.08 -38.82
N ILE A 58 -0.97 -15.45 -38.35
CA ILE A 58 -0.66 -14.06 -38.71
C ILE A 58 0.02 -14.09 -40.08
N PRO A 59 -0.57 -13.52 -41.14
CA PRO A 59 0.04 -13.58 -42.47
C PRO A 59 1.28 -12.70 -42.53
N ALA A 60 2.28 -13.15 -43.29
CA ALA A 60 3.57 -12.49 -43.45
C ALA A 60 3.48 -11.13 -44.18
N GLN A 61 2.35 -10.83 -44.83
CA GLN A 61 2.06 -9.53 -45.46
C GLN A 61 0.67 -9.06 -45.03
N PRO A 62 0.49 -7.77 -44.70
CA PRO A 62 -0.80 -7.22 -44.31
C PRO A 62 -1.77 -7.29 -45.49
N VAL A 63 -2.83 -8.09 -45.33
CA VAL A 63 -3.99 -8.00 -46.22
C VAL A 63 -4.65 -6.65 -45.93
N LEU A 64 -4.67 -5.76 -46.92
CA LEU A 64 -5.42 -4.50 -46.83
C LEU A 64 -6.90 -4.85 -46.67
N ALA A 65 -7.38 -4.80 -45.42
CA ALA A 65 -8.80 -4.89 -45.12
C ALA A 65 -9.55 -3.82 -45.93
N ARG A 66 -10.81 -4.10 -46.31
CA ARG A 66 -11.63 -3.14 -47.06
C ARG A 66 -12.58 -2.40 -46.12
N PRO A 67 -12.75 -1.06 -46.24
CA PRO A 67 -13.57 -0.29 -45.30
C PRO A 67 -15.02 -0.80 -45.15
N HIS A 68 -15.59 -1.34 -46.23
CA HIS A 68 -16.96 -1.87 -46.23
C HIS A 68 -17.15 -3.13 -45.38
N GLU A 69 -16.09 -3.82 -44.99
CA GLU A 69 -16.15 -5.01 -44.12
C GLU A 69 -16.21 -4.60 -42.63
N TYR A 70 -15.67 -3.43 -42.27
CA TYR A 70 -15.60 -2.95 -40.88
C TYR A 70 -16.85 -2.16 -40.47
N LEU A 71 -17.45 -1.41 -41.40
CA LEU A 71 -18.62 -0.56 -41.14
C LEU A 71 -19.82 -1.33 -40.53
N PRO A 72 -20.19 -2.54 -41.00
CA PRO A 72 -21.28 -3.31 -40.39
C PRO A 72 -20.98 -3.75 -38.95
N ILE A 73 -19.71 -4.01 -38.61
CA ILE A 73 -19.27 -4.42 -37.26
C ILE A 73 -19.38 -3.24 -36.30
N LEU A 74 -18.92 -2.06 -36.74
CA LEU A 74 -18.92 -0.84 -35.93
C LEU A 74 -20.31 -0.22 -35.78
N ARG A 75 -21.29 -0.59 -36.61
CA ARG A 75 -22.68 -0.10 -36.49
C ARG A 75 -23.29 -0.32 -35.10
N HIS A 76 -22.85 -1.34 -34.39
CA HIS A 76 -23.40 -1.73 -33.09
C HIS A 76 -22.49 -1.36 -31.91
N VAL A 77 -21.38 -0.66 -32.17
CA VAL A 77 -20.40 -0.26 -31.15
C VAL A 77 -20.18 1.24 -31.24
N PRO A 78 -20.38 2.02 -30.16
CA PRO A 78 -20.06 3.44 -30.16
C PRO A 78 -18.60 3.67 -30.58
N VAL A 79 -18.38 4.51 -31.59
CA VAL A 79 -17.05 4.94 -32.02
C VAL A 79 -16.84 6.37 -31.55
N ILE A 80 -15.77 6.59 -30.81
CA ILE A 80 -15.44 7.85 -30.18
C ILE A 80 -14.12 8.33 -30.74
N GLU A 81 -14.11 9.53 -31.26
CA GLU A 81 -12.92 10.21 -31.73
C GLU A 81 -12.35 11.09 -30.60
N ALA A 82 -11.06 10.90 -30.30
CA ALA A 82 -10.32 11.76 -29.39
C ALA A 82 -9.51 12.78 -30.21
N VAL A 83 -9.99 14.02 -30.28
CA VAL A 83 -9.40 15.09 -31.11
C VAL A 83 -8.67 16.11 -30.24
N GLY A 84 -7.49 16.55 -30.67
CA GLY A 84 -6.73 17.65 -30.04
C GLY A 84 -5.26 17.32 -29.82
N GLY A 85 -4.66 17.91 -28.78
CA GLY A 85 -3.32 17.58 -28.32
C GLY A 85 -3.21 16.15 -27.74
N VAL A 86 -1.97 15.66 -27.60
CA VAL A 86 -1.69 14.33 -27.03
C VAL A 86 -1.89 14.35 -25.52
N ASP A 87 -2.86 13.59 -25.03
CA ASP A 87 -3.18 13.45 -23.60
C ASP A 87 -3.67 12.02 -23.30
N PHE A 88 -2.72 11.14 -23.01
CA PHE A 88 -3.01 9.73 -22.70
C PHE A 88 -3.80 9.55 -21.41
N ASP A 89 -3.58 10.40 -20.41
CA ASP A 89 -4.22 10.30 -19.10
C ASP A 89 -5.71 10.62 -19.20
N ARG A 90 -6.05 11.66 -19.95
CA ARG A 90 -7.44 12.04 -20.19
C ARG A 90 -8.16 11.02 -21.10
N ALA A 91 -7.48 10.45 -22.08
CA ALA A 91 -8.03 9.35 -22.88
C ALA A 91 -8.29 8.09 -22.04
N ALA A 92 -7.36 7.71 -21.16
CA ALA A 92 -7.54 6.59 -20.25
C ALA A 92 -8.70 6.81 -19.26
N THR A 93 -8.83 8.04 -18.72
CA THR A 93 -9.94 8.41 -17.84
C THR A 93 -11.28 8.29 -18.54
N HIS A 94 -11.38 8.80 -19.78
CA HIS A 94 -12.60 8.68 -20.56
C HIS A 94 -12.96 7.21 -20.88
N CYS A 95 -11.97 6.38 -21.21
CA CYS A 95 -12.18 4.94 -21.35
C CYS A 95 -12.73 4.29 -20.07
N MET A 96 -12.26 4.72 -18.89
CA MET A 96 -12.75 4.21 -17.60
C MET A 96 -14.19 4.67 -17.30
N GLU A 97 -14.55 5.90 -17.67
CA GLU A 97 -15.91 6.43 -17.60
C GLU A 97 -16.87 5.59 -18.46
N ILE A 98 -16.48 5.28 -19.70
CA ILE A 98 -17.25 4.41 -20.62
C ILE A 98 -17.49 3.02 -20.01
N LEU A 99 -16.50 2.50 -19.27
CA LEU A 99 -16.59 1.22 -18.56
C LEU A 99 -17.37 1.30 -17.23
N GLY A 100 -17.84 2.48 -16.82
CA GLY A 100 -18.56 2.68 -15.56
C GLY A 100 -17.68 2.48 -14.31
N ARG A 101 -16.36 2.61 -14.44
CA ARG A 101 -15.41 2.49 -13.32
C ARG A 101 -15.05 3.89 -12.82
N LYS A 102 -15.03 4.10 -11.50
CA LYS A 102 -14.50 5.34 -10.91
C LYS A 102 -13.03 5.50 -11.36
N SER A 103 -12.72 6.63 -11.97
CA SER A 103 -11.37 6.99 -12.38
C SER A 103 -10.45 7.08 -11.15
N ARG A 104 -9.19 6.64 -11.29
CA ARG A 104 -8.12 7.10 -10.39
C ARG A 104 -8.10 8.63 -10.45
N PRO A 105 -7.81 9.34 -9.34
CA PRO A 105 -7.61 10.78 -9.42
C PRO A 105 -6.57 11.07 -10.52
N ALA A 106 -6.93 11.95 -11.45
CA ALA A 106 -6.08 12.33 -12.56
C ALA A 106 -4.71 12.79 -12.03
N ARG A 107 -3.64 12.41 -12.74
CA ARG A 107 -2.29 12.88 -12.45
C ARG A 107 -2.31 14.43 -12.45
N PRO A 108 -1.90 15.11 -11.37
CA PRO A 108 -1.93 16.56 -11.33
C PRO A 108 -1.05 17.13 -12.47
N PRO A 109 -1.55 18.07 -13.29
CA PRO A 109 -0.75 18.65 -14.36
C PRO A 109 0.43 19.45 -13.76
N GLY A 110 1.65 19.17 -14.24
CA GLY A 110 2.85 19.97 -13.93
C GLY A 110 3.89 19.35 -12.98
N ARG A 111 3.80 18.07 -12.59
CA ARG A 111 4.83 17.41 -11.77
C ARG A 111 5.85 16.59 -12.56
N THR A 112 7.07 16.60 -12.05
CA THR A 112 8.24 15.82 -12.51
C THR A 112 7.98 14.31 -12.49
N ASP A 113 8.83 13.54 -13.18
CA ASP A 113 8.82 12.08 -13.16
C ASP A 113 8.76 11.56 -11.71
N PRO A 114 7.80 10.69 -11.31
CA PRO A 114 7.74 10.10 -9.97
C PRO A 114 9.05 9.42 -9.53
N GLY A 115 9.88 8.96 -10.47
CA GLY A 115 11.24 8.45 -10.18
C GLY A 115 12.18 9.50 -9.56
N THR A 116 11.92 10.79 -9.81
CA THR A 116 12.67 11.94 -9.27
C THR A 116 11.93 12.68 -8.16
N GLY A 117 10.79 12.14 -7.69
CA GLY A 117 10.02 12.72 -6.59
C GLY A 117 10.79 12.74 -5.27
N PRO A 118 10.36 13.54 -4.27
CA PRO A 118 11.05 13.66 -2.98
C PRO A 118 11.08 12.33 -2.21
N ARG A 119 12.12 12.15 -1.37
CA ARG A 119 12.23 11.04 -0.42
C ARG A 119 11.46 11.34 0.85
N ILE A 120 10.37 10.62 1.07
CA ILE A 120 9.44 10.91 2.17
C ILE A 120 9.39 9.73 3.11
N LEU A 121 9.82 9.94 4.35
CA LEU A 121 9.81 8.93 5.38
C LEU A 121 8.54 9.05 6.22
N PHE A 122 7.75 7.98 6.26
CA PHE A 122 6.60 7.83 7.15
C PHE A 122 6.95 6.87 8.30
N LEU A 123 6.87 7.36 9.54
CA LEU A 123 6.98 6.51 10.74
C LEU A 123 5.60 5.94 11.08
N SER A 124 5.25 4.79 10.52
CA SER A 124 3.87 4.29 10.49
C SER A 124 3.72 2.85 10.97
N GLY A 125 2.48 2.37 11.02
CA GLY A 125 2.15 0.97 11.24
C GLY A 125 1.29 0.41 10.10
N GLY A 126 0.46 -0.59 10.40
CA GLY A 126 -0.30 -1.34 9.41
C GLY A 126 -1.30 -0.54 8.56
N SER A 127 -2.41 -0.09 9.15
CA SER A 127 -3.58 0.31 8.36
C SER A 127 -3.75 1.81 8.10
N GLY A 128 -3.22 2.68 8.97
CA GLY A 128 -3.49 4.13 8.94
C GLY A 128 -3.16 4.81 7.60
N LEU A 129 -2.04 4.44 6.99
CA LEU A 129 -1.62 4.96 5.69
C LEU A 129 -1.98 4.07 4.49
N ARG A 130 -2.81 3.04 4.63
CA ARG A 130 -2.99 2.03 3.56
C ARG A 130 -3.46 2.66 2.24
N GLU A 131 -4.47 3.52 2.29
CA GLU A 131 -5.01 4.16 1.09
C GLU A 131 -4.04 5.22 0.52
N VAL A 132 -3.29 5.90 1.38
CA VAL A 132 -2.22 6.83 0.98
C VAL A 132 -1.12 6.11 0.22
N SER A 133 -0.66 4.96 0.73
CA SER A 133 0.36 4.13 0.05
C SER A 133 -0.06 3.63 -1.31
N ARG A 134 -1.34 3.38 -1.54
CA ARG A 134 -1.82 2.91 -2.86
C ARG A 134 -1.70 3.96 -3.94
N ILE A 135 -1.84 5.23 -3.59
CA ILE A 135 -1.78 6.32 -4.56
C ILE A 135 -0.40 6.97 -4.62
N LEU A 136 0.41 6.86 -3.55
CA LEU A 136 1.77 7.42 -3.44
C LEU A 136 2.66 7.17 -4.66
N PRO A 137 2.71 5.95 -5.25
CA PRO A 137 3.51 5.69 -6.45
C PRO A 137 3.18 6.57 -7.66
N ALA A 138 1.98 7.17 -7.72
CA ALA A 138 1.63 8.13 -8.77
C ALA A 138 2.31 9.49 -8.58
N TYR A 139 2.82 9.80 -7.38
CA TYR A 139 3.42 11.06 -7.00
C TYR A 139 4.94 10.94 -6.77
N THR A 140 5.39 9.87 -6.11
CA THR A 140 6.81 9.60 -5.87
C THR A 140 7.06 8.10 -5.73
N HIS A 141 8.10 7.60 -6.41
CA HIS A 141 8.62 6.25 -6.18
C HIS A 141 9.54 6.18 -4.96
N ASN A 142 9.85 7.33 -4.34
CA ASN A 142 10.83 7.47 -3.27
C ASN A 142 10.18 7.56 -1.88
N SER A 143 8.94 7.06 -1.73
CA SER A 143 8.31 6.96 -0.40
C SER A 143 8.94 5.84 0.42
N ILE A 144 9.24 6.11 1.69
CA ILE A 144 9.86 5.19 2.63
C ILE A 144 8.91 5.00 3.81
N HIS A 145 8.62 3.75 4.16
CA HIS A 145 7.68 3.41 5.22
C HIS A 145 8.44 2.65 6.31
N LEU A 146 8.72 3.35 7.41
CA LEU A 146 9.31 2.74 8.59
C LEU A 146 8.21 2.10 9.44
N ILE A 147 8.32 0.80 9.67
CA ILE A 147 7.28 -0.02 10.31
C ILE A 147 7.82 -0.68 11.57
N THR A 148 7.07 -0.59 12.66
CA THR A 148 7.38 -1.29 13.90
C THR A 148 7.08 -2.79 13.77
N PRO A 149 8.02 -3.69 14.12
CA PRO A 149 7.82 -5.13 14.04
C PRO A 149 7.26 -5.74 15.34
N PHE A 150 6.76 -4.94 16.28
CA PHE A 150 6.36 -5.39 17.62
C PHE A 150 4.86 -5.72 17.76
N ASP A 151 4.14 -5.89 16.63
CA ASP A 151 2.75 -6.36 16.61
C ASP A 151 2.62 -7.78 17.20
N SER A 152 1.64 -7.98 18.08
CA SER A 152 1.42 -9.25 18.78
C SER A 152 0.01 -9.82 18.60
N GLY A 153 -0.74 -9.38 17.58
CA GLY A 153 -2.10 -9.84 17.30
C GLY A 153 -2.22 -10.89 16.20
N GLY A 154 -3.34 -11.63 16.21
CA GLY A 154 -3.78 -12.52 15.12
C GLY A 154 -2.72 -13.51 14.64
N SER A 155 -2.60 -13.68 13.31
CA SER A 155 -1.63 -14.59 12.68
C SER A 155 -0.17 -14.24 12.98
N SER A 156 0.13 -13.00 13.38
CA SER A 156 1.49 -12.60 13.76
C SER A 156 1.88 -13.25 15.09
N ALA A 157 0.95 -13.36 16.05
CA ALA A 157 1.21 -13.95 17.36
C ALA A 157 1.68 -15.41 17.26
N GLU A 158 1.02 -16.20 16.41
CA GLU A 158 1.34 -17.62 16.23
C GLU A 158 2.71 -17.82 15.57
N ILE A 159 3.07 -16.99 14.58
CA ILE A 159 4.40 -16.99 13.96
C ILE A 159 5.48 -16.63 14.98
N ARG A 160 5.26 -15.58 15.77
CA ARG A 160 6.20 -15.15 16.81
C ARG A 160 6.41 -16.24 17.86
N ARG A 161 5.33 -16.90 18.30
CA ARG A 161 5.35 -18.02 19.26
C ARG A 161 6.13 -19.22 18.73
N ALA A 162 5.89 -19.60 17.47
CA ALA A 162 6.46 -20.82 16.90
C ALA A 162 7.93 -20.67 16.47
N PHE A 163 8.36 -19.48 16.05
CA PHE A 163 9.65 -19.29 15.38
C PHE A 163 10.62 -18.33 16.09
N GLU A 164 10.19 -17.67 17.17
CA GLU A 164 10.96 -16.66 17.89
C GLU A 164 11.51 -15.61 16.91
N MET A 165 10.61 -14.81 16.34
CA MET A 165 10.94 -13.83 15.32
C MET A 165 10.13 -12.54 15.50
N PRO A 166 10.50 -11.44 14.82
CA PRO A 166 9.69 -10.22 14.82
C PRO A 166 8.36 -10.40 14.07
N SER A 167 7.39 -9.51 14.29
CA SER A 167 6.15 -9.51 13.52
C SER A 167 6.39 -9.06 12.08
N VAL A 168 5.73 -9.75 11.15
CA VAL A 168 5.80 -9.47 9.71
C VAL A 168 4.47 -8.95 9.14
N GLY A 169 3.41 -8.89 9.95
CA GLY A 169 2.06 -8.59 9.48
C GLY A 169 1.91 -7.19 8.89
N ASP A 170 2.43 -6.18 9.58
CA ASP A 170 2.36 -4.79 9.14
C ASP A 170 3.31 -4.48 7.99
N LEU A 171 4.48 -5.14 7.95
CA LEU A 171 5.39 -5.13 6.80
C LEU A 171 4.68 -5.66 5.54
N ARG A 172 4.07 -6.86 5.62
CA ARG A 172 3.26 -7.43 4.53
C ARG A 172 2.18 -6.46 4.08
N ASN A 173 1.40 -5.93 5.02
CA ASN A 173 0.30 -5.01 4.71
C ASN A 173 0.78 -3.79 3.93
N ARG A 174 1.91 -3.21 4.33
CA ARG A 174 2.48 -2.04 3.66
C ARG A 174 3.00 -2.37 2.27
N ILE A 175 3.72 -3.49 2.13
CA ILE A 175 4.24 -3.95 0.83
C ILE A 175 3.09 -4.16 -0.17
N LEU A 176 2.02 -4.83 0.26
CA LEU A 176 0.83 -5.04 -0.59
C LEU A 176 0.08 -3.75 -0.91
N ALA A 177 0.17 -2.73 -0.05
CA ALA A 177 -0.41 -1.41 -0.33
C ALA A 177 0.40 -0.63 -1.38
N LEU A 178 1.69 -0.95 -1.56
CA LEU A 178 2.60 -0.33 -2.54
C LEU A 178 2.74 -1.16 -3.83
N ALA A 179 2.05 -2.30 -3.93
CA ALA A 179 2.08 -3.18 -5.09
C ALA A 179 1.71 -2.47 -6.40
N ASP A 180 2.32 -2.89 -7.51
CA ASP A 180 1.98 -2.39 -8.84
C ASP A 180 0.66 -3.00 -9.32
N LEU A 181 -0.45 -2.38 -8.93
CA LEU A 181 -1.79 -2.83 -9.29
C LEU A 181 -2.16 -2.56 -10.76
N ASP A 182 -1.31 -1.88 -11.51
CA ASP A 182 -1.51 -1.67 -12.96
C ASP A 182 -1.07 -2.91 -13.75
N SER A 183 -0.23 -3.77 -13.15
CA SER A 183 0.15 -5.08 -13.70
C SER A 183 -0.84 -6.18 -13.25
N PRO A 184 -1.50 -6.90 -14.18
CA PRO A 184 -2.37 -8.02 -13.83
C PRO A 184 -1.64 -9.14 -13.09
N ILE A 185 -0.36 -9.37 -13.42
CA ILE A 185 0.49 -10.37 -12.75
C ILE A 185 0.72 -9.95 -11.30
N SER A 186 1.23 -8.73 -11.07
CA SER A 186 1.48 -8.22 -9.72
C SER A 186 0.20 -8.19 -8.87
N THR A 187 -0.94 -7.83 -9.49
CA THR A 187 -2.25 -7.88 -8.84
C THR A 187 -2.63 -9.29 -8.43
N GLY A 188 -2.43 -10.27 -9.31
CA GLY A 188 -2.65 -11.68 -9.04
C GLY A 188 -1.77 -12.21 -7.89
N LEU A 189 -0.46 -11.91 -7.94
CA LEU A 189 0.49 -12.30 -6.90
C LEU A 189 0.17 -11.63 -5.55
N ALA A 190 -0.20 -10.34 -5.56
CA ALA A 190 -0.69 -9.66 -4.37
C ALA A 190 -1.96 -10.33 -3.81
N GLY A 191 -2.85 -10.82 -4.68
CA GLY A 191 -4.00 -11.65 -4.32
C GLY A 191 -3.60 -12.89 -3.53
N ILE A 192 -2.66 -13.69 -4.06
CA ILE A 192 -2.12 -14.88 -3.37
C ILE A 192 -1.53 -14.51 -2.00
N LEU A 193 -0.70 -13.48 -1.94
CA LEU A 193 0.00 -13.06 -0.72
C LEU A 193 -0.94 -12.45 0.33
N SER A 194 -2.07 -11.89 -0.11
CA SER A 194 -3.13 -11.38 0.77
C SER A 194 -4.07 -12.47 1.30
N HIS A 195 -4.05 -13.66 0.68
CA HIS A 195 -4.92 -14.78 1.06
C HIS A 195 -4.72 -15.17 2.52
N ARG A 196 -5.82 -15.45 3.20
CA ARG A 196 -5.86 -15.90 4.58
C ARG A 196 -6.60 -17.22 4.66
N LEU A 197 -5.98 -18.16 5.36
CA LEU A 197 -6.58 -19.45 5.65
C LEU A 197 -7.79 -19.29 6.59
N PRO A 198 -8.84 -20.11 6.42
CA PRO A 198 -10.07 -19.95 7.19
C PRO A 198 -9.88 -20.05 8.72
N PRO A 199 -10.59 -19.24 9.52
CA PRO A 199 -10.56 -19.30 11.00
C PRO A 199 -11.01 -20.64 11.58
N GLU A 200 -12.12 -21.17 11.07
CA GLU A 200 -12.87 -22.26 11.70
C GLU A 200 -12.68 -23.60 11.00
N ALA A 201 -11.70 -23.71 10.09
CA ALA A 201 -11.42 -24.94 9.38
C ALA A 201 -10.61 -25.92 10.25
N ARG A 202 -10.81 -27.21 10.01
CA ARG A 202 -10.05 -28.26 10.72
C ARG A 202 -8.59 -28.22 10.25
N PRO A 203 -7.60 -28.55 11.11
CA PRO A 203 -6.19 -28.53 10.73
C PRO A 203 -5.85 -29.33 9.45
N LEU A 204 -6.51 -30.47 9.24
CA LEU A 204 -6.33 -31.28 8.04
C LEU A 204 -6.79 -30.56 6.76
N ASP A 205 -7.91 -29.83 6.84
CA ASP A 205 -8.45 -29.08 5.69
C ASP A 205 -7.54 -27.88 5.36
N LEU A 206 -6.98 -27.23 6.39
CA LEU A 206 -6.01 -26.15 6.25
C LEU A 206 -4.70 -26.60 5.59
N ASP A 207 -4.15 -27.73 6.03
CA ASP A 207 -2.97 -28.32 5.41
C ASP A 207 -3.24 -28.75 3.95
N ALA A 208 -4.45 -29.28 3.67
CA ALA A 208 -4.85 -29.62 2.31
C ALA A 208 -4.97 -28.37 1.41
N GLU A 209 -5.54 -27.27 1.92
CA GLU A 209 -5.62 -25.98 1.21
C GLU A 209 -4.23 -25.40 0.94
N LEU A 210 -3.36 -25.35 1.96
CA LEU A 210 -1.96 -24.93 1.80
C LEU A 210 -1.24 -25.82 0.77
N GLY A 211 -1.45 -27.13 0.82
CA GLY A 211 -0.93 -28.09 -0.16
C GLY A 211 -1.44 -27.84 -1.58
N ALA A 212 -2.70 -27.44 -1.74
CA ALA A 212 -3.25 -27.07 -3.04
C ALA A 212 -2.62 -25.78 -3.60
N ILE A 213 -2.37 -24.79 -2.73
CA ILE A 213 -1.66 -23.54 -3.10
C ILE A 213 -0.22 -23.86 -3.52
N ILE A 214 0.52 -24.67 -2.76
CA ILE A 214 1.88 -25.11 -3.08
C ILE A 214 1.94 -25.81 -4.45
N ARG A 215 0.97 -26.69 -4.74
CA ARG A 215 0.89 -27.38 -6.04
C ARG A 215 0.43 -26.47 -7.18
N GLY A 216 -0.07 -25.27 -6.90
CA GLY A 216 -0.58 -24.33 -7.89
C GLY A 216 -2.00 -24.64 -8.39
N VAL A 217 -2.69 -25.60 -7.76
CA VAL A 217 -4.03 -26.04 -8.19
C VAL A 217 -5.17 -25.33 -7.45
N HIS A 218 -4.85 -24.49 -6.46
CA HIS A 218 -5.83 -23.67 -5.76
C HIS A 218 -6.35 -22.54 -6.68
N PRO A 219 -7.65 -22.17 -6.63
CA PRO A 219 -8.21 -21.14 -7.50
C PRO A 219 -7.47 -19.79 -7.48
N ILE A 220 -6.89 -19.40 -6.34
CA ILE A 220 -6.11 -18.14 -6.23
C ILE A 220 -4.84 -18.13 -7.09
N CYS A 221 -4.34 -19.29 -7.51
CA CYS A 221 -3.15 -19.44 -8.35
C CYS A 221 -3.48 -19.52 -9.85
N SER A 222 -4.77 -19.47 -10.22
CA SER A 222 -5.20 -19.67 -11.60
C SER A 222 -4.60 -18.62 -12.54
N GLY A 223 -3.89 -19.09 -13.57
CA GLY A 223 -3.23 -18.22 -14.55
C GLY A 223 -1.94 -17.56 -14.08
N LEU A 224 -1.34 -18.05 -12.98
CA LEU A 224 -0.09 -17.53 -12.40
C LEU A 224 0.91 -18.68 -12.13
N ASP A 225 0.87 -19.74 -12.93
CA ASP A 225 1.60 -20.98 -12.67
C ASP A 225 3.11 -20.77 -12.55
N GLU A 226 3.68 -19.98 -13.46
CA GLU A 226 5.12 -19.69 -13.51
C GLU A 226 5.49 -18.54 -12.57
N GLU A 227 4.67 -17.49 -12.55
CA GLU A 227 4.89 -16.26 -11.79
C GLU A 227 4.79 -16.48 -10.28
N SER A 228 3.92 -17.39 -9.84
CA SER A 228 3.80 -17.76 -8.41
C SER A 228 4.80 -18.81 -7.95
N ARG A 229 5.65 -19.35 -8.84
CA ARG A 229 6.54 -20.48 -8.52
C ARG A 229 7.43 -20.18 -7.32
N SER A 230 8.07 -19.02 -7.31
CA SER A 230 8.92 -18.54 -6.21
C SER A 230 8.16 -18.52 -4.87
N ILE A 231 6.91 -18.02 -4.85
CA ILE A 231 6.04 -17.98 -3.67
C ILE A 231 5.72 -19.41 -3.21
N ARG A 232 5.33 -20.29 -4.14
CA ARG A 232 4.97 -21.69 -3.85
C ARG A 232 6.15 -22.48 -3.31
N ASP A 233 7.36 -22.25 -3.82
CA ASP A 233 8.58 -22.87 -3.29
C ASP A 233 8.84 -22.48 -1.83
N ARG A 234 8.58 -21.21 -1.47
CA ARG A 234 8.74 -20.72 -0.09
C ARG A 234 7.68 -21.34 0.81
N LEU A 235 6.44 -21.49 0.34
CA LEU A 235 5.40 -22.19 1.09
C LEU A 235 5.70 -23.68 1.29
N ARG A 236 6.34 -24.34 0.31
CA ARG A 236 6.80 -25.73 0.48
C ARG A 236 7.82 -25.82 1.61
N ILE A 237 8.82 -24.94 1.60
CA ILE A 237 9.85 -24.88 2.66
C ILE A 237 9.21 -24.52 4.01
N PHE A 238 8.25 -23.59 4.04
CA PHE A 238 7.49 -23.27 5.25
C PHE A 238 6.85 -24.52 5.85
N ARG A 239 6.15 -25.29 5.00
CA ARG A 239 5.48 -26.53 5.42
C ARG A 239 6.48 -27.53 5.98
N GLU A 240 7.68 -27.61 5.40
CA GLU A 240 8.78 -28.44 5.91
C GLU A 240 9.29 -27.99 7.29
N ILE A 241 9.50 -26.69 7.49
CA ILE A 241 10.00 -26.14 8.76
C ILE A 241 8.95 -26.21 9.89
N SER A 242 7.69 -25.97 9.55
CA SER A 242 6.58 -25.97 10.52
C SER A 242 6.13 -27.36 10.96
N MET A 243 6.52 -28.42 10.23
CA MET A 243 6.23 -29.80 10.62
C MET A 243 6.80 -30.11 12.00
N GLY A 244 5.94 -30.61 12.90
CA GLY A 244 6.33 -30.99 14.25
C GLY A 244 6.34 -29.86 15.29
N LEU A 245 6.19 -28.59 14.89
CA LEU A 245 6.13 -27.44 15.81
C LEU A 245 4.73 -27.19 16.39
N GLY A 246 3.72 -27.94 15.94
CA GLY A 246 2.32 -27.69 16.32
C GLY A 246 1.84 -26.29 15.90
N PHE A 247 2.34 -25.80 14.75
CA PHE A 247 1.95 -24.50 14.19
C PHE A 247 0.48 -24.52 13.76
N ASP A 248 -0.30 -23.54 14.25
CA ASP A 248 -1.70 -23.40 13.90
C ASP A 248 -1.89 -22.56 12.63
N LEU A 249 -2.43 -23.19 11.58
CA LEU A 249 -2.69 -22.54 10.30
C LEU A 249 -3.95 -21.65 10.29
N ARG A 250 -4.79 -21.68 11.33
CA ARG A 250 -6.01 -20.85 11.38
C ARG A 250 -5.65 -19.37 11.31
N HIS A 251 -6.37 -18.64 10.44
CA HIS A 251 -6.11 -17.23 10.12
C HIS A 251 -4.74 -16.91 9.50
N ALA A 252 -3.89 -17.91 9.25
CA ALA A 252 -2.56 -17.68 8.72
C ALA A 252 -2.66 -17.00 7.35
N SER A 253 -1.84 -15.97 7.15
CA SER A 253 -1.74 -15.29 5.87
C SER A 253 -0.61 -15.89 5.06
N ILE A 254 -0.89 -16.21 3.81
CA ILE A 254 0.10 -16.77 2.88
C ILE A 254 1.33 -15.86 2.78
N GLY A 255 1.15 -14.54 2.65
CA GLY A 255 2.27 -13.60 2.62
C GLY A 255 3.10 -13.59 3.92
N ASN A 256 2.48 -13.80 5.08
CA ASN A 256 3.24 -13.92 6.33
C ASN A 256 4.05 -15.23 6.38
N LEU A 257 3.50 -16.34 5.89
CA LEU A 257 4.21 -17.61 5.81
C LEU A 257 5.44 -17.51 4.88
N VAL A 258 5.29 -16.80 3.76
CA VAL A 258 6.37 -16.50 2.82
C VAL A 258 7.45 -15.64 3.48
N LEU A 259 7.09 -14.52 4.11
CA LEU A 259 8.03 -13.66 4.82
C LEU A 259 8.78 -14.42 5.92
N THR A 260 8.05 -15.25 6.67
CA THR A 260 8.61 -16.13 7.72
C THR A 260 9.64 -17.09 7.15
N THR A 261 9.32 -17.72 6.02
CA THR A 261 10.24 -18.66 5.37
C THR A 261 11.54 -17.98 4.98
N VAL A 262 11.46 -16.85 4.27
CA VAL A 262 12.65 -16.14 3.82
C VAL A 262 13.47 -15.66 5.01
N TYR A 263 12.83 -15.13 6.06
CA TYR A 263 13.52 -14.78 7.30
C TYR A 263 14.29 -15.96 7.90
N LEU A 264 13.65 -17.14 8.00
CA LEU A 264 14.26 -18.33 8.60
C LEU A 264 15.41 -18.90 7.76
N THR A 265 15.34 -18.78 6.43
CA THR A 265 16.38 -19.31 5.53
C THR A 265 17.49 -18.31 5.22
N GLU A 266 17.26 -17.00 5.38
CA GLU A 266 18.21 -15.93 5.07
C GLU A 266 18.77 -15.28 6.35
N GLY A 267 19.28 -16.12 7.25
CA GLY A 267 20.06 -15.65 8.40
C GLY A 267 19.28 -14.89 9.46
N ARG A 268 17.95 -15.05 9.54
CA ARG A 268 17.07 -14.39 10.53
C ARG A 268 17.16 -12.86 10.47
N THR A 269 17.13 -12.33 9.25
CA THR A 269 17.05 -10.89 8.98
C THR A 269 15.76 -10.56 8.23
N LEU A 270 15.09 -9.43 8.55
CA LEU A 270 13.84 -9.08 7.87
C LEU A 270 14.06 -8.54 6.46
N ARG A 271 15.24 -7.95 6.19
CA ARG A 271 15.51 -7.27 4.92
C ARG A 271 15.36 -8.18 3.69
N PRO A 272 15.97 -9.38 3.61
CA PRO A 272 15.78 -10.28 2.48
C PRO A 272 14.31 -10.70 2.28
N ALA A 273 13.56 -10.88 3.37
CA ALA A 273 12.15 -11.23 3.32
C ALA A 273 11.31 -10.09 2.73
N ILE A 274 11.55 -8.86 3.17
CA ILE A 274 10.90 -7.66 2.65
C ILE A 274 11.22 -7.47 1.15
N ASP A 275 12.49 -7.51 0.78
CA ASP A 275 12.94 -7.34 -0.61
C ASP A 275 12.33 -8.41 -1.52
N PHE A 276 12.29 -9.67 -1.07
CA PHE A 276 11.65 -10.76 -1.79
C PHE A 276 10.17 -10.45 -2.08
N LEU A 277 9.41 -10.07 -1.05
CA LEU A 277 7.98 -9.83 -1.19
C LEU A 277 7.68 -8.59 -2.04
N MET A 278 8.47 -7.52 -1.88
CA MET A 278 8.38 -6.32 -2.69
C MET A 278 8.62 -6.62 -4.17
N ALA A 279 9.63 -7.43 -4.48
CA ALA A 279 9.92 -7.86 -5.85
C ALA A 279 8.79 -8.69 -6.47
N GLN A 280 8.11 -9.55 -5.69
CA GLN A 280 7.00 -10.37 -6.21
C GLN A 280 5.83 -9.51 -6.70
N VAL A 281 5.55 -8.38 -6.05
CA VAL A 281 4.37 -7.56 -6.37
C VAL A 281 4.72 -6.27 -7.12
N GLY A 282 5.98 -6.12 -7.55
CA GLY A 282 6.48 -4.90 -8.18
C GLY A 282 6.27 -3.65 -7.33
N ALA A 283 6.41 -3.77 -6.00
CA ALA A 283 6.10 -2.67 -5.09
C ALA A 283 6.94 -1.42 -5.40
N ARG A 284 6.29 -0.25 -5.45
CA ARG A 284 6.96 1.04 -5.71
C ARG A 284 7.02 1.86 -4.42
N GLY A 285 8.23 2.20 -3.99
CA GLY A 285 8.53 2.71 -2.64
C GLY A 285 9.43 1.74 -1.88
N THR A 286 9.73 2.06 -0.62
CA THR A 286 10.57 1.23 0.27
C THR A 286 9.84 0.96 1.57
N VAL A 287 9.88 -0.27 2.06
CA VAL A 287 9.39 -0.65 3.38
C VAL A 287 10.59 -1.09 4.22
N VAL A 288 10.70 -0.55 5.43
CA VAL A 288 11.85 -0.80 6.31
C VAL A 288 11.34 -1.09 7.72
N PRO A 289 11.84 -2.12 8.41
CA PRO A 289 11.49 -2.33 9.81
C PRO A 289 12.27 -1.36 10.70
N SER A 290 11.69 -0.89 11.80
CA SER A 290 12.42 -0.04 12.74
C SER A 290 13.57 -0.76 13.45
N SER A 291 13.50 -2.09 13.53
CA SER A 291 14.51 -2.98 14.11
C SER A 291 14.30 -4.41 13.61
N ASP A 292 15.31 -5.27 13.70
CA ASP A 292 15.17 -6.73 13.61
C ASP A 292 14.99 -7.38 15.00
N GLY A 293 14.97 -6.58 16.07
CA GLY A 293 14.86 -7.07 17.43
C GLY A 293 13.54 -7.75 17.74
N ILE A 294 13.59 -8.73 18.63
CA ILE A 294 12.43 -9.52 19.07
C ILE A 294 12.04 -9.04 20.46
N GLY A 295 10.80 -8.59 20.61
CA GLY A 295 10.26 -8.15 21.89
C GLY A 295 8.81 -7.71 21.81
N ASP A 296 8.25 -7.37 22.96
CA ASP A 296 6.87 -6.92 23.10
C ASP A 296 6.80 -5.44 23.49
N LEU A 297 5.74 -4.78 23.03
CA LEU A 297 5.34 -3.49 23.57
C LEU A 297 4.73 -3.68 24.96
N VAL A 298 5.20 -2.87 25.91
CA VAL A 298 4.62 -2.79 27.26
C VAL A 298 4.20 -1.35 27.51
N ALA A 299 2.94 -1.17 27.90
CA ALA A 299 2.38 0.10 28.33
C ALA A 299 2.30 0.13 29.86
N ASP A 300 2.96 1.09 30.47
CA ASP A 300 2.76 1.41 31.89
C ASP A 300 1.63 2.45 31.97
N LEU A 301 0.61 2.20 32.77
CA LEU A 301 -0.54 3.10 32.91
C LEU A 301 -0.39 4.06 34.10
N GLU A 302 -1.23 5.09 34.17
CA GLU A 302 -1.21 6.07 35.27
C GLU A 302 -1.67 5.48 36.61
N ASP A 303 -2.49 4.43 36.60
CA ASP A 303 -2.91 3.72 37.82
C ASP A 303 -1.84 2.75 38.38
N GLY A 304 -0.68 2.68 37.73
CA GLY A 304 0.44 1.81 38.09
C GLY A 304 0.36 0.39 37.52
N SER A 305 -0.72 0.02 36.83
CA SER A 305 -0.83 -1.27 36.14
C SER A 305 -0.03 -1.29 34.84
N GLU A 306 0.30 -2.50 34.36
CA GLU A 306 1.03 -2.71 33.12
C GLU A 306 0.25 -3.60 32.14
N ILE A 307 0.32 -3.27 30.85
CA ILE A 307 -0.25 -4.07 29.78
C ILE A 307 0.86 -4.48 28.82
N THR A 308 1.06 -5.79 28.66
CA THR A 308 2.02 -6.35 27.70
C THR A 308 1.30 -6.85 26.45
N GLY A 309 1.86 -6.50 25.29
CA GLY A 309 1.42 -6.93 23.98
C GLY A 309 0.57 -5.87 23.26
N GLN A 310 0.99 -5.53 22.05
CA GLN A 310 0.34 -4.57 21.16
C GLN A 310 -1.18 -4.78 21.04
N HIS A 311 -1.63 -6.02 20.81
CA HIS A 311 -3.05 -6.30 20.60
C HIS A 311 -3.93 -5.92 21.80
N ARG A 312 -3.39 -6.01 23.03
CA ARG A 312 -4.09 -5.62 24.27
C ARG A 312 -4.07 -4.10 24.45
N ILE A 313 -2.96 -3.45 24.12
CA ILE A 313 -2.79 -2.00 24.23
C ILE A 313 -3.75 -1.26 23.29
N THR A 314 -3.99 -1.77 22.07
CA THR A 314 -4.89 -1.09 21.13
C THR A 314 -6.35 -1.05 21.58
N ALA A 315 -6.78 -1.99 22.42
CA ALA A 315 -8.17 -2.14 22.91
C ALA A 315 -9.26 -2.10 21.82
N LYS A 316 -8.94 -2.39 20.54
CA LYS A 316 -9.88 -2.27 19.40
C LYS A 316 -10.94 -3.36 19.34
N SER A 317 -10.70 -4.50 19.96
CA SER A 317 -11.61 -5.67 19.96
C SER A 317 -11.79 -6.28 21.35
N GLY A 318 -11.40 -5.54 22.39
CA GLY A 318 -11.40 -5.99 23.78
C GLY A 318 -11.95 -4.92 24.73
N ALA A 319 -11.71 -5.12 26.02
CA ALA A 319 -12.05 -4.12 27.03
C ALA A 319 -11.25 -2.82 26.81
N PRO A 320 -11.84 -1.65 27.08
CA PRO A 320 -11.12 -0.39 27.10
C PRO A 320 -9.93 -0.44 28.07
N LEU A 321 -8.93 0.41 27.83
CA LEU A 321 -7.83 0.59 28.76
C LEU A 321 -8.38 1.09 30.12
N PRO A 322 -7.93 0.51 31.25
CA PRO A 322 -8.45 0.88 32.57
C PRO A 322 -7.99 2.27 33.02
N SER A 323 -6.86 2.75 32.49
CA SER A 323 -6.29 4.07 32.77
C SER A 323 -5.47 4.57 31.57
N ARG A 324 -5.14 5.86 31.56
CA ARG A 324 -4.32 6.50 30.51
C ARG A 324 -2.93 5.85 30.45
N ILE A 325 -2.39 5.68 29.24
CA ILE A 325 -1.01 5.23 29.04
C ILE A 325 -0.07 6.35 29.52
N ARG A 326 0.79 6.05 30.49
CA ARG A 326 1.81 6.96 31.02
C ARG A 326 3.07 6.93 30.17
N ARG A 327 3.54 5.73 29.80
CA ARG A 327 4.68 5.54 28.88
C ARG A 327 4.61 4.17 28.19
N LEU A 328 5.30 4.08 27.05
CA LEU A 328 5.47 2.85 26.28
C LEU A 328 6.95 2.45 26.29
N ARG A 329 7.23 1.15 26.40
CA ARG A 329 8.59 0.59 26.39
C ARG A 329 8.66 -0.72 25.60
N LEU A 330 9.86 -1.06 25.14
CA LEU A 330 10.15 -2.36 24.55
C LEU A 330 10.64 -3.32 25.62
N ASN A 331 10.12 -4.54 25.61
CA ASN A 331 10.57 -5.63 26.46
C ASN A 331 11.07 -6.79 25.58
N GLY A 332 12.39 -6.92 25.47
CA GLY A 332 13.07 -8.01 24.76
C GLY A 332 14.10 -8.69 25.63
N ALA A 333 14.64 -9.82 25.17
CA ALA A 333 15.71 -10.54 25.88
C ALA A 333 17.02 -9.74 25.98
N SER A 334 17.18 -8.71 25.15
CA SER A 334 18.29 -7.77 25.14
C SER A 334 17.78 -6.40 24.67
N PRO A 335 18.53 -5.31 24.89
CA PRO A 335 18.19 -4.00 24.35
C PRO A 335 17.96 -4.07 22.83
N ILE A 336 16.86 -3.46 22.38
CA ILE A 336 16.46 -3.49 20.97
C ILE A 336 16.91 -2.19 20.32
N SER A 337 17.91 -2.28 19.45
CA SER A 337 18.45 -1.11 18.73
C SER A 337 17.76 -0.89 17.38
N ILE A 338 17.84 0.34 16.88
CA ILE A 338 17.42 0.68 15.52
C ILE A 338 18.15 -0.19 14.47
N GLY A 339 17.44 -0.63 13.43
CA GLY A 339 18.03 -1.33 12.28
C GLY A 339 18.94 -0.43 11.43
N ILE A 340 19.90 -1.03 10.71
CA ILE A 340 20.85 -0.29 9.86
C ILE A 340 20.09 0.42 8.73
N GLU A 341 19.15 -0.27 8.11
CA GLU A 341 18.30 0.20 7.03
C GLU A 341 17.39 1.35 7.50
N ALA A 342 16.90 1.28 8.75
CA ALA A 342 16.10 2.33 9.34
C ALA A 342 16.91 3.62 9.52
N ARG A 343 18.17 3.50 9.94
CA ARG A 343 19.10 4.65 10.02
C ARG A 343 19.35 5.26 8.64
N GLN A 344 19.64 4.43 7.63
CA GLN A 344 19.85 4.90 6.25
C GLN A 344 18.61 5.57 5.66
N ALA A 345 17.42 5.01 5.94
CA ALA A 345 16.15 5.60 5.54
C ALA A 345 15.98 7.01 6.12
N ILE A 346 16.30 7.21 7.40
CA ILE A 346 16.26 8.51 8.07
C ILE A 346 17.29 9.48 7.46
N GLU A 347 18.54 9.06 7.28
CA GLU A 347 19.59 9.89 6.68
C GLU A 347 19.21 10.39 5.28
N SER A 348 18.53 9.56 4.49
CA SER A 348 18.15 9.90 3.11
C SER A 348 16.87 10.73 2.98
N ALA A 349 16.10 10.94 4.05
CA ALA A 349 14.76 11.51 3.98
C ALA A 349 14.77 13.03 3.74
N ASP A 350 14.08 13.51 2.72
CA ASP A 350 13.85 14.95 2.44
C ASP A 350 12.69 15.52 3.27
N LEU A 351 11.82 14.65 3.78
CA LEU A 351 10.70 14.96 4.65
C LEU A 351 10.43 13.78 5.58
N ILE A 352 10.25 14.05 6.87
CA ILE A 352 9.84 13.05 7.86
C ILE A 352 8.41 13.35 8.31
N VAL A 353 7.55 12.33 8.25
CA VAL A 353 6.13 12.42 8.59
C VAL A 353 5.84 11.45 9.73
N PHE A 354 5.21 11.97 10.78
CA PHE A 354 4.53 11.23 11.84
C PHE A 354 3.04 11.21 11.46
N PRO A 355 2.58 10.19 10.73
CA PRO A 355 1.25 10.16 10.15
C PRO A 355 0.18 9.74 11.17
N MET A 356 -1.07 9.80 10.75
CA MET A 356 -2.18 9.17 11.45
C MET A 356 -2.01 7.64 11.51
N GLY A 357 -2.63 7.04 12.52
CA GLY A 357 -2.54 5.63 12.86
C GLY A 357 -2.54 5.47 14.38
N SER A 358 -2.53 4.23 14.86
CA SER A 358 -2.42 3.95 16.30
C SER A 358 -1.26 4.74 16.92
N PHE A 359 -1.56 5.72 17.77
CA PHE A 359 -0.55 6.70 18.16
C PHE A 359 0.57 6.04 18.97
N PHE A 360 0.22 5.22 19.97
CA PHE A 360 1.21 4.54 20.79
C PHE A 360 1.81 3.34 20.05
N THR A 361 0.97 2.44 19.55
CA THR A 361 1.43 1.15 19.04
C THR A 361 1.96 1.17 17.62
N SER A 362 1.84 2.29 16.89
CA SER A 362 2.46 2.48 15.58
C SER A 362 3.45 3.63 15.55
N VAL A 363 3.03 4.87 15.88
CA VAL A 363 3.92 6.04 15.74
C VAL A 363 4.98 6.06 16.82
N VAL A 364 4.58 6.03 18.10
CA VAL A 364 5.52 6.01 19.24
C VAL A 364 6.35 4.73 19.25
N ALA A 365 5.78 3.57 18.91
CA ALA A 365 6.50 2.30 18.87
C ALA A 365 7.71 2.31 17.90
N ASN A 366 7.65 3.07 16.80
CA ASN A 366 8.80 3.25 15.91
C ASN A 366 9.94 4.06 16.58
N LEU A 367 9.64 4.88 17.59
CA LEU A 367 10.62 5.73 18.28
C LEU A 367 11.38 5.05 19.43
N LEU A 368 10.90 3.88 19.86
CA LEU A 368 11.45 3.18 21.02
C LEU A 368 12.80 2.48 20.83
N PRO A 369 13.18 1.96 19.64
CA PRO A 369 14.47 1.30 19.48
C PRO A 369 15.65 2.23 19.81
N GLU A 370 16.66 1.69 20.51
CA GLU A 370 17.84 2.46 20.91
C GLU A 370 18.58 3.03 19.68
N GLY A 371 18.94 4.31 19.76
CA GLY A 371 19.57 5.03 18.64
C GLY A 371 18.59 5.66 17.64
N MET A 372 17.27 5.41 17.76
CA MET A 372 16.27 6.04 16.89
C MET A 372 16.22 7.56 17.05
N ALA A 373 16.10 8.04 18.30
CA ALA A 373 16.11 9.47 18.60
C ALA A 373 17.38 10.17 18.09
N GLN A 374 18.53 9.51 18.24
CA GLN A 374 19.81 10.05 17.75
C GLN A 374 19.82 10.16 16.22
N SER A 375 19.41 9.09 15.52
CA SER A 375 19.34 9.09 14.05
C SER A 375 18.38 10.16 13.53
N LEU A 376 17.24 10.34 14.19
CA LEU A 376 16.30 11.42 13.87
C LEU A 376 16.92 12.79 14.12
N ARG A 377 17.60 13.03 15.24
CA ARG A 377 18.24 14.32 15.54
C ARG A 377 19.32 14.70 14.52
N ASP A 378 20.15 13.75 14.13
CA ASP A 378 21.28 13.97 13.21
C ASP A 378 20.80 14.34 11.80
N ARG A 379 19.55 14.00 11.44
CA ARG A 379 18.95 14.41 10.18
C ARG A 379 18.32 15.80 10.27
N GLU A 380 18.96 16.81 9.71
CA GLU A 380 18.36 18.13 9.51
C GLU A 380 17.35 18.11 8.34
N THR A 381 16.07 17.93 8.67
CA THR A 381 14.99 17.91 7.68
C THR A 381 13.65 18.37 8.26
N ARG A 382 12.71 18.75 7.39
CA ARG A 382 11.36 19.13 7.81
C ARG A 382 10.65 17.91 8.42
N ARG A 383 9.95 18.15 9.54
CA ARG A 383 9.19 17.12 10.27
C ARG A 383 7.75 17.56 10.43
N VAL A 384 6.83 16.70 10.02
CA VAL A 384 5.39 16.99 9.99
C VAL A 384 4.65 15.95 10.84
N TYR A 385 3.77 16.41 11.72
CA TYR A 385 2.85 15.56 12.46
C TYR A 385 1.43 15.70 11.90
N VAL A 386 0.79 14.58 11.63
CA VAL A 386 -0.59 14.47 11.16
C VAL A 386 -1.36 13.67 12.21
N PRO A 387 -2.09 14.32 13.13
CA PRO A 387 -2.81 13.62 14.18
C PRO A 387 -4.00 12.81 13.65
N ASN A 388 -4.42 11.84 14.44
CA ASN A 388 -5.63 11.08 14.17
C ASN A 388 -6.87 11.98 14.14
N THR A 389 -7.73 11.72 13.15
CA THR A 389 -9.11 12.19 13.11
C THR A 389 -10.01 11.06 13.62
N GLY A 390 -10.92 11.36 14.53
CA GLY A 390 -11.74 10.37 15.24
C GLY A 390 -11.06 9.80 16.48
N ARG A 391 -11.72 8.83 17.12
CA ARG A 391 -11.30 8.27 18.40
C ARG A 391 -10.31 7.11 18.22
N ASP A 392 -9.12 7.25 18.80
CA ASP A 392 -8.18 6.14 19.04
C ASP A 392 -8.24 5.76 20.53
N PRO A 393 -8.58 4.51 20.90
CA PRO A 393 -8.58 4.08 22.31
C PRO A 393 -7.25 4.30 23.03
N GLU A 394 -6.13 4.25 22.31
CA GLU A 394 -4.78 4.45 22.87
C GLU A 394 -4.55 5.91 23.32
N GLU A 395 -5.31 6.86 22.78
CA GLU A 395 -5.18 8.30 23.03
C GLU A 395 -6.14 8.81 24.11
N ALA A 396 -6.86 7.92 24.80
CA ALA A 396 -7.78 8.34 25.85
C ALA A 396 -7.04 9.16 26.93
N GLY A 397 -7.49 10.41 27.14
CA GLY A 397 -6.88 11.36 28.07
C GLY A 397 -5.66 12.11 27.52
N TRP A 398 -5.25 11.89 26.27
CA TRP A 398 -4.15 12.60 25.62
C TRP A 398 -4.66 13.72 24.70
N ALA A 399 -4.48 14.98 25.12
CA ALA A 399 -4.74 16.12 24.25
C ALA A 399 -3.71 16.19 23.11
N LEU A 400 -3.99 16.98 22.07
CA LEU A 400 -3.06 17.12 20.95
C LEU A 400 -1.69 17.72 21.35
N PRO A 401 -1.60 18.75 22.22
CA PRO A 401 -0.33 19.25 22.73
C PRO A 401 0.46 18.18 23.49
N ASP A 402 -0.19 17.34 24.31
CA ASP A 402 0.47 16.26 25.04
C ASP A 402 1.16 15.28 24.08
N ARG A 403 0.44 14.87 23.02
CA ARG A 403 0.97 13.97 21.99
C ARG A 403 2.15 14.59 21.25
N LEU A 404 2.05 15.87 20.91
CA LEU A 404 3.16 16.61 20.30
C LEU A 404 4.38 16.67 21.23
N ALA A 405 4.17 16.87 22.54
CA ALA A 405 5.23 16.94 23.53
C ALA A 405 5.96 15.60 23.63
N LEU A 406 5.20 14.50 23.71
CA LEU A 406 5.75 13.14 23.72
C LEU A 406 6.54 12.83 22.44
N LEU A 407 6.03 13.19 21.26
CA LEU A 407 6.75 12.98 20.00
C LEU A 407 8.09 13.73 19.99
N ARG A 408 8.12 14.97 20.48
CA ARG A 408 9.36 15.77 20.56
C ARG A 408 10.35 15.21 21.57
N GLU A 409 9.87 14.76 22.72
CA GLU A 409 10.68 14.11 23.75
C GLU A 409 11.36 12.86 23.19
N LEU A 410 10.57 11.93 22.64
CA LEU A 410 11.06 10.64 22.17
C LEU A 410 11.90 10.73 20.91
N SER A 411 11.54 11.60 19.97
CA SER A 411 12.36 11.82 18.77
C SER A 411 13.61 12.67 19.04
N GLY A 412 13.63 13.41 20.15
CA GLY A 412 14.69 14.35 20.50
C GLY A 412 14.78 15.57 19.56
N CYS A 413 13.79 15.82 18.72
CA CYS A 413 13.84 16.83 17.66
C CYS A 413 12.55 17.67 17.59
N PRO A 414 12.61 18.88 17.03
CA PRO A 414 11.41 19.69 16.84
C PRO A 414 10.49 19.08 15.77
N ILE A 415 9.19 19.16 16.02
CA ILE A 415 8.17 18.92 14.99
C ILE A 415 7.81 20.29 14.41
N HIS A 416 8.07 20.49 13.11
CA HIS A 416 8.02 21.81 12.48
C HIS A 416 6.60 22.20 12.09
N THR A 417 5.77 21.23 11.73
CA THR A 417 4.40 21.49 11.27
C THR A 417 3.45 20.45 11.84
N VAL A 418 2.28 20.89 12.30
CA VAL A 418 1.13 20.04 12.61
C VAL A 418 0.04 20.30 11.57
N LEU A 419 -0.31 19.27 10.79
CA LEU A 419 -1.36 19.36 9.77
C LEU A 419 -2.71 18.98 10.38
N LEU A 420 -3.63 19.93 10.46
CA LEU A 420 -4.97 19.74 10.98
C LEU A 420 -6.01 19.72 9.86
N HIS A 421 -7.08 18.97 10.08
CA HIS A 421 -8.29 19.09 9.31
C HIS A 421 -9.05 20.37 9.73
N GLN A 422 -9.71 21.01 8.77
CA GLN A 422 -10.43 22.27 8.96
C GLN A 422 -11.57 22.21 9.97
N ASP A 423 -12.28 21.07 10.07
CA ASP A 423 -13.31 20.90 11.08
C ASP A 423 -12.68 20.38 12.39
N PRO A 424 -12.62 21.20 13.47
CA PRO A 424 -12.10 20.75 14.75
C PRO A 424 -12.97 19.66 15.40
N GLY A 425 -14.22 19.51 14.98
CA GLY A 425 -15.17 18.53 15.51
C GLY A 425 -14.80 17.08 15.17
N VAL A 426 -13.88 16.85 14.22
CA VAL A 426 -13.38 15.50 13.93
C VAL A 426 -12.42 14.98 15.00
N TYR A 427 -11.92 15.84 15.89
CA TYR A 427 -10.99 15.45 16.94
C TYR A 427 -11.74 15.13 18.25
N PRO A 428 -11.36 14.07 18.98
CA PRO A 428 -11.97 13.74 20.27
C PRO A 428 -11.85 14.86 21.32
N TYR A 429 -10.78 15.65 21.21
CA TYR A 429 -10.52 16.84 22.02
C TYR A 429 -10.27 18.01 21.06
N PRO A 430 -10.87 19.20 21.29
CA PRO A 430 -10.58 20.38 20.49
C PRO A 430 -9.07 20.65 20.41
N PRO A 431 -8.50 20.88 19.22
CA PRO A 431 -7.08 21.20 19.08
C PRO A 431 -6.75 22.54 19.75
N ASP A 432 -5.88 22.53 20.76
CA ASP A 432 -5.29 23.75 21.33
C ASP A 432 -4.14 24.22 20.44
N THR A 433 -4.46 25.02 19.43
CA THR A 433 -3.49 25.52 18.43
C THR A 433 -2.51 26.53 19.00
N ASP A 434 -2.89 27.25 20.06
CA ASP A 434 -2.03 28.22 20.73
C ASP A 434 -0.93 27.48 21.50
N ALA A 435 -1.28 26.44 22.25
CA ALA A 435 -0.28 25.58 22.91
C ALA A 435 0.68 24.92 21.90
N ILE A 436 0.17 24.43 20.76
CA ILE A 436 1.01 23.87 19.69
C ILE A 436 1.98 24.91 19.12
N THR A 437 1.52 26.14 18.93
CA THR A 437 2.34 27.25 18.42
C THR A 437 3.39 27.70 19.45
N GLN A 438 3.04 27.75 20.74
CA GLN A 438 3.99 28.03 21.83
C GLN A 438 5.08 26.97 21.96
N MET A 439 4.78 25.73 21.55
CA MET A 439 5.76 24.66 21.40
C MET A 439 6.68 24.87 20.19
N GLY A 440 6.45 25.87 19.33
CA GLY A 440 7.30 26.19 18.18
C GLY A 440 6.94 25.41 16.91
N ALA A 441 5.80 24.72 16.88
CA ALA A 441 5.29 24.07 15.68
C ALA A 441 4.33 25.01 14.93
N LYS A 442 4.46 25.08 13.61
CA LYS A 442 3.46 25.77 12.77
C LYS A 442 2.21 24.92 12.66
N VAL A 443 1.04 25.49 12.92
CA VAL A 443 -0.25 24.84 12.62
C VAL A 443 -0.64 25.19 11.18
N GLU A 444 -0.96 24.17 10.38
CA GLU A 444 -1.56 24.36 9.06
C GLU A 444 -2.86 23.58 8.97
N THR A 445 -3.90 24.24 8.48
CA THR A 445 -5.25 23.70 8.41
C THR A 445 -5.63 23.45 6.96
N HIS A 446 -6.12 22.24 6.67
CA HIS A 446 -6.44 21.77 5.32
C HIS A 446 -7.73 20.95 5.31
N ASP A 447 -8.33 20.75 4.14
CA ASP A 447 -9.48 19.85 3.98
C ASP A 447 -9.02 18.39 3.84
N LEU A 448 -8.51 17.82 4.94
CA LEU A 448 -7.88 16.49 4.93
C LEU A 448 -8.86 15.30 4.97
N VAL A 449 -10.13 15.48 5.31
CA VAL A 449 -11.07 14.39 5.58
C VAL A 449 -12.12 14.34 4.49
N GLY A 450 -12.21 13.21 3.78
CA GLY A 450 -13.21 13.01 2.75
C GLY A 450 -14.60 12.67 3.31
N SER A 451 -15.59 12.54 2.43
CA SER A 451 -16.99 12.24 2.78
C SER A 451 -17.21 10.94 3.56
N SER A 452 -16.21 10.04 3.58
CA SER A 452 -16.23 8.82 4.39
C SER A 452 -15.86 9.03 5.87
N GLY A 453 -15.52 10.25 6.28
CA GLY A 453 -15.00 10.55 7.62
C GLY A 453 -13.57 10.06 7.85
N ARG A 454 -12.88 9.62 6.79
CA ARG A 454 -11.47 9.21 6.81
C ARG A 454 -10.63 10.21 6.04
N ILE A 455 -9.33 10.24 6.33
CA ILE A 455 -8.41 11.11 5.59
C ILE A 455 -8.46 10.76 4.10
N ASP A 456 -8.65 11.80 3.29
CA ASP A 456 -8.50 11.72 1.84
C ASP A 456 -7.01 11.63 1.50
N PRO A 457 -6.57 10.55 0.82
CA PRO A 457 -5.20 10.36 0.46
C PRO A 457 -4.61 11.49 -0.39
N GLY A 458 -5.36 12.04 -1.35
CA GLY A 458 -4.89 13.09 -2.25
C GLY A 458 -4.73 14.42 -1.55
N ALA A 459 -5.68 14.77 -0.68
CA ALA A 459 -5.63 15.96 0.16
C ALA A 459 -4.43 15.93 1.10
N LEU A 460 -4.14 14.77 1.74
CA LEU A 460 -2.97 14.63 2.59
C LEU A 460 -1.67 14.83 1.80
N LEU A 461 -1.53 14.19 0.64
CA LEU A 461 -0.33 14.34 -0.19
C LEU A 461 -0.15 15.82 -0.61
N THR A 462 -1.24 16.47 -1.03
CA THR A 462 -1.23 17.90 -1.39
C THR A 462 -0.79 18.77 -0.21
N ALA A 463 -1.33 18.54 1.00
CA ALA A 463 -0.97 19.27 2.21
C ALA A 463 0.50 19.05 2.63
N LEU A 464 1.07 17.89 2.33
CA LEU A 464 2.49 17.60 2.51
C LEU A 464 3.38 18.21 1.41
N GLY A 465 2.79 18.82 0.37
CA GLY A 465 3.51 19.39 -0.78
C GLY A 465 3.93 18.34 -1.82
N ILE A 466 3.25 17.19 -1.85
CA ILE A 466 3.54 15.99 -2.67
C ILE A 466 2.57 15.87 -3.83
#